data_AF-A0A5C8PVM5-F1
#
_entry.id   AF-A0A5C8PVM5-F1
#
_cell.length_a   1.000
_cell.length_b   1.000
_cell.length_c   1.000
_cell.angle_alpha   90.00
_cell.angle_beta   90.00
_cell.angle_gamma   90.00
#
_symmetry.space_group_name_H-M   'P 1'
#
loop_
_entity.id
_entity.type
_entity.pdbx_description
1 polymer ?
#
loop_
_entity_poly.entity_id
_entity_poly.type
_entity_poly.pdbx_seq_one_letter_code
_entity_poly.pdbx_strand_id
1 'polypeptide(L)'
;MRRGRSLASIAGAQLRFPSPARLRVGDRFVFLPTVEIAVAWLRAPANAAVCERLSEPLELLLAALESRSPTDLSASYRALLAGIAREGLVFR
;
A
#
# COMPACT_ATOMS: atom_id res chain seq x y z
N MET A 1 -29.23 30.59 -0.16
CA MET A 1 -28.93 29.47 0.75
C MET A 1 -29.20 28.15 0.05
N ARG A 2 -28.17 27.41 -0.39
CA ARG A 2 -28.31 26.00 -0.81
C ARG A 2 -27.36 25.15 0.04
N ARG A 3 -27.92 24.45 1.02
CA ARG A 3 -27.23 23.41 1.80
C ARG A 3 -27.23 22.13 0.98
N GLY A 4 -26.24 22.00 0.10
CA GLY A 4 -25.83 20.72 -0.45
C GLY A 4 -24.64 20.19 0.32
N ARG A 5 -24.84 19.79 1.59
CA ARG A 5 -23.83 19.00 2.32
C ARG A 5 -23.81 17.62 1.67
N SER A 6 -22.93 17.48 0.68
CA SER A 6 -22.62 16.20 0.04
C SER A 6 -22.17 15.22 1.12
N LEU A 7 -22.86 14.08 1.20
CA LEU A 7 -22.58 12.96 2.10
C LEU A 7 -21.26 12.23 1.77
N ALA A 8 -20.40 12.79 0.92
CA ALA A 8 -19.12 12.23 0.51
C ALA A 8 -17.97 12.44 1.54
N SER A 9 -18.27 12.94 2.74
CA SER A 9 -17.24 13.42 3.68
C SER A 9 -16.87 12.43 4.81
N ILE A 10 -17.29 11.16 4.75
CA ILE A 10 -17.03 10.17 5.83
C ILE A 10 -16.54 8.81 5.28
N ALA A 11 -15.91 8.79 4.11
CA ALA A 11 -14.96 7.73 3.76
C ALA A 11 -13.59 8.40 3.80
N GLY A 12 -12.77 8.07 4.80
CA GLY A 12 -11.42 8.63 4.92
C GLY A 12 -10.69 8.51 3.59
N ALA A 13 -10.26 9.63 3.01
CA ALA A 13 -9.63 9.65 1.69
C ALA A 13 -8.47 8.65 1.64
N GLN A 14 -8.53 7.67 0.71
CA GLN A 14 -7.52 6.61 0.60
C GLN A 14 -6.10 7.17 0.61
N LEU A 15 -5.20 6.51 1.32
CA LEU A 15 -3.82 6.95 1.47
C LEU A 15 -3.01 6.55 0.22
N ARG A 16 -2.97 7.46 -0.76
CA ARG A 16 -2.31 7.25 -2.06
C ARG A 16 -0.79 7.34 -1.94
N PHE A 17 -0.09 6.44 -2.61
CA PHE A 17 1.36 6.57 -2.78
C PHE A 17 1.71 7.72 -3.74
N PRO A 18 2.94 8.27 -3.67
CA PRO A 18 3.44 9.24 -4.65
C PRO A 18 3.41 8.69 -6.09
N SER A 19 3.65 7.40 -6.25
CA SER A 19 3.45 6.65 -7.48
C SER A 19 2.98 5.23 -7.15
N PRO A 20 2.09 4.61 -7.96
CA PRO A 20 1.65 3.25 -7.72
C PRO A 20 2.83 2.27 -7.68
N ALA A 21 2.89 1.41 -6.66
CA ALA A 21 3.85 0.32 -6.64
C ALA A 21 3.40 -0.76 -7.63
N ARG A 22 4.31 -1.15 -8.52
CA ARG A 22 4.08 -2.16 -9.56
C ARG A 22 5.07 -3.29 -9.33
N LEU A 23 4.57 -4.52 -9.27
CA LEU A 23 5.41 -5.68 -9.05
C LEU A 23 4.92 -6.88 -9.88
N ARG A 24 5.81 -7.82 -10.11
CA ARG A 24 5.53 -9.10 -10.78
C ARG A 24 5.68 -10.24 -9.78
N VAL A 25 4.65 -11.08 -9.65
CA VAL A 25 4.64 -12.26 -8.78
C VAL A 25 4.35 -13.48 -9.63
N GLY A 26 5.39 -14.25 -9.96
CA GLY A 26 5.30 -15.29 -10.99
C GLY A 26 4.94 -14.67 -12.33
N ASP A 27 3.82 -15.08 -12.92
CA ASP A 27 3.30 -14.53 -14.18
C ASP A 27 2.23 -13.44 -14.01
N ARG A 28 1.93 -13.06 -12.76
CA ARG A 28 0.92 -12.03 -12.47
C ARG A 28 1.58 -10.67 -12.28
N PHE A 29 0.97 -9.66 -12.89
CA PHE A 29 1.30 -8.26 -12.62
C PHE A 29 0.35 -7.71 -11.55
N VAL A 30 0.91 -7.01 -10.56
CA VAL A 30 0.15 -6.45 -9.44
C VAL A 30 0.38 -4.94 -9.39
N PHE A 31 -0.71 -4.22 -9.21
CA PHE A 31 -0.75 -2.76 -9.16
C PHE A 31 -1.31 -2.32 -7.82
N LEU A 32 -0.50 -1.59 -7.04
CA LEU A 32 -0.81 -1.15 -5.68
C LEU A 32 -0.77 0.40 -5.62
N PRO A 33 -1.90 1.09 -5.88
CA PRO A 33 -1.92 2.55 -5.92
C PRO A 33 -2.07 3.22 -4.55
N THR A 34 -2.47 2.47 -3.52
CA THR A 34 -2.70 2.99 -2.17
C THR A 34 -2.16 2.04 -1.11
N VAL A 35 -1.95 2.58 0.09
CA VAL A 35 -1.55 1.80 1.27
C VAL A 35 -2.61 0.74 1.59
N GLU A 36 -3.90 1.07 1.51
CA GLU A 36 -4.99 0.11 1.79
C GLU A 36 -4.94 -1.09 0.84
N ILE A 37 -4.72 -0.84 -0.46
CA ILE A 37 -4.63 -1.92 -1.47
C ILE A 37 -3.35 -2.74 -1.26
N ALA A 38 -2.23 -2.10 -0.92
CA ALA A 38 -0.99 -2.82 -0.60
C ALA A 38 -1.16 -3.73 0.62
N VAL A 39 -1.76 -3.25 1.70
CA VAL A 39 -2.03 -4.04 2.92
C VAL A 39 -3.00 -5.18 2.62
N ALA A 40 -4.12 -4.90 1.93
CA ALA A 40 -5.09 -5.92 1.58
C ALA A 40 -4.49 -7.01 0.69
N TRP A 41 -3.63 -6.63 -0.26
CA TRP A 41 -2.93 -7.58 -1.12
C TRP A 41 -1.93 -8.42 -0.33
N LEU A 42 -1.08 -7.80 0.51
CA LEU A 42 -0.11 -8.55 1.33
C LEU A 42 -0.79 -9.53 2.29
N ARG A 43 -1.89 -9.13 2.92
CA ARG A 43 -2.63 -9.97 3.88
C ARG A 43 -3.52 -11.02 3.22
N ALA A 44 -3.66 -11.03 1.89
CA ALA A 44 -4.43 -12.05 1.21
C ALA A 44 -3.76 -13.43 1.38
N PRO A 45 -4.53 -14.51 1.67
CA PRO A 45 -3.96 -15.84 1.88
C PRO A 45 -3.07 -16.32 0.73
N ALA A 46 -3.43 -15.96 -0.50
CA ALA A 46 -2.66 -16.29 -1.71
C ALA A 46 -1.25 -15.66 -1.76
N ASN A 47 -0.97 -14.68 -0.89
CA ASN A 47 0.28 -13.95 -0.84
C ASN A 47 1.00 -14.13 0.51
N ALA A 48 0.62 -15.10 1.35
CA ALA A 48 1.20 -15.31 2.68
C ALA A 48 2.73 -15.42 2.66
N ALA A 49 3.31 -16.19 1.72
CA ALA A 49 4.76 -16.31 1.58
C ALA A 49 5.46 -14.99 1.14
N VAL A 50 4.74 -14.09 0.47
CA VAL A 50 5.26 -12.75 0.16
C VAL A 50 5.12 -11.84 1.39
N CYS A 51 4.00 -11.95 2.11
CA CYS A 51 3.73 -11.24 3.35
C CYS A 51 4.80 -11.48 4.40
N GLU A 52 5.24 -12.73 4.60
CA GLU A 52 6.30 -13.08 5.55
C GLU A 52 7.63 -12.40 5.20
N ARG A 53 7.98 -12.34 3.90
CA ARG A 53 9.22 -11.71 3.41
C ARG A 53 9.15 -10.18 3.41
N LEU A 54 7.94 -9.63 3.36
CA LEU A 54 7.64 -8.19 3.39
C LEU A 54 6.97 -7.77 4.72
N SER A 55 7.29 -8.45 5.83
CA SER A 55 6.72 -8.18 7.15
C SER A 55 7.00 -6.76 7.64
N GLU A 56 8.26 -6.31 7.58
CA GLU A 56 8.65 -4.95 7.94
C GLU A 56 7.95 -3.88 7.06
N PRO A 57 7.94 -3.99 5.71
CA PRO A 57 7.11 -3.11 4.89
C PRO A 57 5.62 -3.11 5.27
N LEU A 58 5.06 -4.27 5.60
CA LEU A 58 3.66 -4.37 6.03
C LEU A 58 3.41 -3.62 7.34
N GLU A 59 4.29 -3.75 8.32
CA GLU A 59 4.17 -3.03 9.60
C GLU A 59 4.19 -1.51 9.39
N LEU A 60 5.09 -1.02 8.54
CA LEU A 60 5.16 0.41 8.20
C LEU A 60 3.90 0.89 7.45
N LEU A 61 3.35 0.07 6.56
CA LEU A 61 2.09 0.37 5.88
C LEU A 61 0.91 0.44 6.86
N LEU A 62 0.86 -0.44 7.86
CA LEU A 62 -0.16 -0.40 8.92
C LEU A 62 -0.02 0.86 9.78
N ALA A 63 1.20 1.23 10.17
CA ALA A 63 1.47 2.48 10.90
C ALA A 63 1.03 3.71 10.09
N ALA A 64 1.28 3.72 8.78
CA ALA A 64 0.83 4.80 7.89
C ALA A 64 -0.70 4.89 7.79
N LEU A 65 -1.43 3.76 7.82
CA LEU A 65 -2.90 3.77 7.86
C LEU A 65 -3.44 4.36 9.16
N GLU A 66 -2.79 4.06 10.28
CA GLU A 66 -3.18 4.53 11.60
C GLU A 66 -2.91 6.03 11.77
N SER A 67 -1.67 6.46 11.49
CA SER A 67 -1.26 7.85 11.69
C SER A 67 -1.77 8.80 10.60
N ARG A 68 -1.99 8.28 9.38
CA ARG A 68 -2.22 9.06 8.16
C ARG A 68 -1.17 10.17 7.92
N SER A 69 0.03 10.00 8.49
CA SER A 69 1.12 10.96 8.41
C SER A 69 1.81 10.89 7.04
N PRO A 70 2.11 12.03 6.39
CA PRO A 70 2.92 12.06 5.17
C PRO A 70 4.31 11.44 5.35
N THR A 71 4.89 11.55 6.55
CA THR A 71 6.19 10.96 6.90
C THR A 71 6.11 9.44 6.89
N ASP A 72 5.10 8.87 7.55
CA ASP A 72 4.92 7.41 7.63
C ASP A 72 4.51 6.83 6.28
N LEU A 73 3.71 7.55 5.50
CA LEU A 73 3.43 7.22 4.11
C LEU A 73 4.72 7.14 3.29
N SER A 74 5.60 8.13 3.42
CA SER A 74 6.87 8.16 2.68
C SER A 74 7.81 7.02 3.11
N ALA A 75 7.89 6.75 4.41
CA ALA A 75 8.69 5.67 4.97
C ALA A 75 8.18 4.29 4.51
N SER A 76 6.89 4.03 4.67
CA SER A 76 6.26 2.78 4.26
C SER A 76 6.35 2.54 2.75
N TYR A 77 6.18 3.59 1.93
CA TYR A 77 6.35 3.47 0.48
C TYR A 77 7.78 3.10 0.09
N ARG A 78 8.78 3.76 0.69
CA ARG A 78 10.21 3.42 0.44
C ARG A 78 10.54 2.00 0.88
N ALA A 79 10.06 1.59 2.05
CA ALA A 79 10.24 0.23 2.56
C ALA A 79 9.58 -0.80 1.63
N LEU A 80 8.36 -0.53 1.15
CA LEU A 80 7.67 -1.39 0.20
C LEU A 80 8.47 -1.55 -1.11
N LEU A 81 8.95 -0.45 -1.70
CA LEU A 81 9.75 -0.51 -2.92
C LEU A 81 11.08 -1.26 -2.72
N ALA A 82 11.76 -1.00 -1.61
CA ALA A 82 13.01 -1.68 -1.26
C ALA A 82 12.77 -3.19 -1.04
N GLY A 83 11.70 -3.56 -0.35
CA GLY A 83 11.29 -4.94 -0.15
C GLY A 83 10.96 -5.63 -1.48
N ILE A 84 10.13 -5.02 -2.33
CA ILE A 84 9.81 -5.53 -3.68
C ILE A 84 11.10 -5.76 -4.48
N ALA A 85 12.06 -4.84 -4.39
CA ALA A 85 13.35 -4.97 -5.07
C ALA A 85 14.19 -6.13 -4.53
N ARG A 86 14.31 -6.25 -3.20
CA ARG A 86 15.03 -7.34 -2.53
C ARG A 86 14.46 -8.71 -2.88
N GLU A 87 13.13 -8.81 -2.94
CA GLU A 87 12.43 -10.07 -3.23
C GLU A 87 12.38 -10.42 -4.73
N GLY A 88 13.02 -9.61 -5.59
CA GLY A 88 13.05 -9.84 -7.04
C GLY A 88 11.68 -9.67 -7.71
N LEU A 89 10.75 -8.98 -7.06
CA LEU A 89 9.38 -8.75 -7.54
C LEU A 89 9.29 -7.52 -8.46
N VAL A 90 10.43 -6.94 -8.85
CA VAL A 90 10.49 -5.69 -9.62
C VAL A 90 9.80 -5.83 -10.97
N PHE A 91 8.91 -4.89 -11.27
CA PHE A 91 8.41 -4.65 -12.62
C PHE A 91 9.25 -3.54 -13.27
N ARG A 92 10.01 -3.87 -14.31
CA ARG A 92 10.81 -2.93 -15.12
C ARG A 92 10.06 -2.58 -16.40
#